data_AF-R0K4X3-F1
#
_entry.id   AF-R0K4X3-F1
#
_cell.length_a   1.000
_cell.length_b   1.000
_cell.length_c   1.000
_cell.angle_alpha   90.00
_cell.angle_beta   90.00
_cell.angle_gamma   90.00
#
_symmetry.space_group_name_H-M   'P 1'
#
loop_
_entity.id
_entity.type
_entity.pdbx_description
1 polymer ?
#
loop_
_entity_poly.entity_id
_entity_poly.type
_entity_poly.pdbx_seq_one_letter_code
_entity_poly.pdbx_strand_id
1 'polypeptide(L)'
;MDVESSARSIQIVDFGQSFLGNECPGILNTRLPVRAAEIVFGDNFDYRVHLWSMACLVFELIIGQPLFDSIMTTRAILVRQMLETVDDDLQPVEKRLGCHQRNIT
;
A
#
# COMPACT_ATOMS: atom_id res chain seq x y z
N MET A 1 -13.96 33.38 4.75
CA MET A 1 -14.37 32.27 3.87
C MET A 1 -14.15 31.01 4.68
N ASP A 2 -15.17 30.62 5.41
CA ASP A 2 -15.17 29.40 6.20
C ASP A 2 -15.26 28.23 5.22
N VAL A 3 -14.12 27.58 4.97
CA VAL A 3 -14.12 26.26 4.34
C VAL A 3 -14.62 25.31 5.42
N GLU A 4 -15.93 25.25 5.57
CA GLU A 4 -16.57 24.13 6.23
C GLU A 4 -16.29 22.92 5.35
N SER A 5 -15.16 22.25 5.66
CA SER A 5 -14.81 20.98 5.06
C SER A 5 -15.92 20.02 5.43
N SER A 6 -16.84 19.76 4.49
CA SER A 6 -17.81 18.68 4.62
C SER A 6 -16.99 17.40 4.77
N ALA A 7 -16.78 16.96 6.01
CA ALA A 7 -16.08 15.73 6.31
C ALA A 7 -16.89 14.59 5.69
N ARG A 8 -16.46 14.12 4.53
CA ARG A 8 -17.09 12.98 3.87
C ARG A 8 -16.85 11.76 4.74
N SER A 9 -17.94 11.10 5.16
CA SER A 9 -17.85 9.83 5.86
C SER A 9 -17.26 8.77 4.94
N ILE A 10 -16.14 8.18 5.33
CA ILE A 10 -15.53 7.04 4.64
C ILE A 10 -15.87 5.77 5.43
N GLN A 11 -16.29 4.73 4.73
CA GLN A 11 -16.60 3.43 5.32
C GLN A 11 -15.79 2.34 4.62
N ILE A 12 -15.28 1.39 5.40
CA ILE A 12 -14.64 0.19 4.86
C ILE A 12 -15.74 -0.76 4.40
N VAL A 13 -15.56 -1.30 3.20
CA VAL A 13 -16.48 -2.27 2.57
C VAL A 13 -15.71 -3.53 2.20
N ASP A 14 -16.43 -4.57 1.79
CA ASP A 14 -15.89 -5.88 1.40
C ASP A 14 -15.20 -6.64 2.54
N PHE A 15 -16.02 -7.32 3.35
CA PHE A 15 -15.56 -8.17 4.45
C PHE A 15 -15.41 -9.65 4.03
N GLY A 16 -15.39 -9.97 2.72
CA GLY A 16 -15.38 -11.35 2.23
C GLY A 16 -14.12 -12.16 2.59
N GLN A 17 -13.04 -11.50 3.00
CA GLN A 17 -11.80 -12.11 3.49
C GLN A 17 -11.44 -11.65 4.91
N SER A 18 -12.41 -11.09 5.66
CA SER A 18 -12.19 -10.68 7.05
C SER A 18 -12.17 -11.89 7.99
N PHE A 19 -11.42 -11.76 9.09
CA PHE A 19 -11.29 -12.78 10.12
C PHE A 19 -11.21 -12.15 11.51
N LEU A 20 -11.62 -12.88 12.53
CA LEU A 20 -11.40 -12.50 13.93
C LEU A 20 -9.95 -12.82 14.33
N GLY A 21 -9.39 -12.10 15.31
CA GLY A 21 -7.96 -12.20 15.64
C GLY A 21 -7.47 -13.62 16.00
N ASN A 22 -8.34 -14.46 16.54
CA ASN A 22 -8.09 -15.87 16.87
C ASN A 22 -8.44 -16.85 15.72
N GLU A 23 -8.98 -16.36 14.61
CA GLU A 23 -9.47 -17.13 13.45
C GLU A 23 -8.72 -16.77 12.17
N CYS A 24 -7.45 -16.35 12.29
CA CYS A 24 -6.65 -15.96 11.14
C CYS A 24 -6.50 -17.13 10.16
N PRO A 25 -6.88 -16.97 8.87
CA PRO A 25 -6.79 -18.04 7.90
C PRO A 25 -5.32 -18.34 7.61
N GLY A 26 -4.99 -19.58 7.27
CA GLY A 26 -3.61 -19.93 6.89
C GLY A 26 -3.15 -19.33 5.55
N ILE A 27 -4.07 -18.81 4.75
CA ILE A 27 -3.80 -18.17 3.45
C ILE A 27 -4.67 -16.92 3.34
N LEU A 28 -4.05 -15.79 2.99
CA LEU A 28 -4.74 -14.52 2.72
C LEU A 28 -4.62 -14.15 1.24
N ASN A 29 -5.75 -13.89 0.57
CA ASN A 29 -5.81 -13.54 -0.85
C ASN A 29 -5.65 -12.04 -1.13
N THR A 30 -4.78 -11.36 -0.39
CA THR A 30 -4.49 -9.94 -0.61
C THR A 30 -3.81 -9.74 -1.95
N ARG A 31 -4.18 -8.68 -2.69
CA ARG A 31 -3.51 -8.30 -3.95
C ARG A 31 -2.01 -8.12 -3.72
N LEU A 32 -1.20 -8.67 -4.63
CA LEU A 32 0.26 -8.73 -4.47
C LEU A 32 0.91 -7.36 -4.16
N PRO A 33 0.59 -6.24 -4.84
CA PRO A 33 1.25 -4.96 -4.59
C PRO A 33 1.02 -4.39 -3.19
N VAL A 34 -0.03 -4.80 -2.49
CA VAL A 34 -0.37 -4.29 -1.14
C VAL A 34 -0.23 -5.37 -0.07
N ARG A 35 0.43 -6.47 -0.41
CA ARG A 35 0.65 -7.61 0.48
C ARG A 35 1.79 -7.28 1.42
N ALA A 36 1.58 -7.54 2.72
CA ALA A 36 2.59 -7.34 3.74
C ALA A 36 3.83 -8.22 3.50
N ALA A 37 4.99 -7.75 3.95
CA ALA A 37 6.26 -8.42 3.74
C ALA A 37 6.25 -9.85 4.28
N GLU A 38 5.72 -10.06 5.49
CA GLU A 38 5.58 -11.38 6.12
C GLU A 38 4.77 -12.37 5.25
N ILE A 39 3.70 -11.93 4.59
CA ILE A 39 2.93 -12.79 3.67
C ILE A 39 3.73 -13.04 2.38
N VAL A 40 4.51 -12.05 1.90
CA VAL A 40 5.38 -12.19 0.73
C VAL A 40 6.52 -13.18 1.00
N PHE A 41 7.05 -13.24 2.22
CA PHE A 41 8.11 -14.17 2.60
C PHE A 41 7.59 -15.53 3.10
N GLY A 42 6.29 -15.65 3.37
CA GLY A 42 5.67 -16.89 3.82
C GLY A 42 5.78 -17.13 5.32
N ASP A 43 5.97 -16.06 6.09
CA ASP A 43 5.98 -16.07 7.54
C ASP A 43 4.56 -16.18 8.11
N ASN A 44 4.48 -16.47 9.40
CA ASN A 44 3.23 -16.38 10.15
C ASN A 44 2.72 -14.94 10.15
N PHE A 45 1.42 -14.77 10.02
CA PHE A 45 0.78 -13.47 9.99
C PHE A 45 -0.42 -13.41 10.93
N ASP A 46 -0.81 -12.18 11.25
CA ASP A 46 -2.02 -11.86 12.00
C ASP A 46 -2.72 -10.65 11.38
N TYR A 47 -3.67 -10.05 12.09
CA TYR A 47 -4.45 -8.91 11.62
C TYR A 47 -3.60 -7.68 11.21
N ARG A 48 -2.33 -7.59 11.64
CA ARG A 48 -1.44 -6.45 11.32
C ARG A 48 -1.10 -6.36 9.83
N VAL A 49 -1.27 -7.42 9.06
CA VAL A 49 -1.13 -7.38 7.59
C VAL A 49 -2.08 -6.39 6.93
N HIS A 50 -3.23 -6.10 7.57
CA HIS A 50 -4.15 -5.08 7.09
C HIS A 50 -3.64 -3.66 7.31
N LEU A 51 -2.80 -3.43 8.33
CA LEU A 51 -2.15 -2.13 8.54
C LEU A 51 -1.17 -1.83 7.42
N TRP A 52 -0.45 -2.84 6.91
CA TRP A 52 0.41 -2.68 5.73
C TRP A 52 -0.39 -2.26 4.50
N SER A 53 -1.48 -2.97 4.19
CA SER A 53 -2.34 -2.62 3.06
C SER A 53 -2.98 -1.24 3.23
N MET A 54 -3.36 -0.86 4.45
CA MET A 54 -3.87 0.49 4.75
C MET A 54 -2.80 1.56 4.54
N ALA A 55 -1.56 1.31 4.93
CA ALA A 55 -0.45 2.24 4.69
C ALA A 55 -0.20 2.44 3.19
N CYS A 56 -0.25 1.36 2.39
CA CYS A 56 -0.17 1.44 0.93
C CYS A 56 -1.30 2.30 0.34
N LEU A 57 -2.54 2.12 0.84
CA LEU A 57 -3.70 2.91 0.42
C LEU A 57 -3.55 4.38 0.79
N VAL A 58 -3.14 4.69 2.02
CA VAL A 58 -2.93 6.07 2.47
C VAL A 58 -1.84 6.74 1.64
N PHE A 59 -0.73 6.04 1.37
CA PHE A 59 0.30 6.53 0.47
C PHE A 59 -0.28 6.86 -0.91
N GLU A 60 -1.02 5.93 -1.52
CA GLU A 60 -1.62 6.11 -2.85
C GLU A 60 -2.59 7.30 -2.88
N LEU A 61 -3.39 7.50 -1.84
CA LEU A 61 -4.30 8.65 -1.73
C LEU A 61 -3.56 10.00 -1.67
N ILE A 62 -2.39 10.05 -1.03
CA ILE A 62 -1.61 11.29 -0.87
C ILE A 62 -0.78 11.58 -2.12
N ILE A 63 -0.16 10.54 -2.70
CA ILE A 63 0.77 10.68 -3.83
C ILE A 63 0.05 10.62 -5.18
N GLY A 64 -1.14 10.03 -5.22
CA GLY A 64 -1.88 9.76 -6.45
C GLY A 64 -1.32 8.60 -7.28
N GLN A 65 -0.32 7.87 -6.76
CA GLN A 65 0.33 6.72 -7.40
C GLN A 65 0.54 5.61 -6.36
N PRO A 66 0.47 4.32 -6.75
CA PRO A 66 0.60 3.22 -5.80
C PRO A 66 2.02 3.18 -5.20
N LEU A 67 2.14 2.71 -3.97
CA LEU A 67 3.44 2.57 -3.28
C LEU A 67 4.37 1.57 -4.00
N PHE A 68 3.78 0.53 -4.57
CA PHE A 68 4.44 -0.53 -5.33
C PHE A 68 3.70 -0.74 -6.65
N ASP A 69 4.41 -1.15 -7.70
CA ASP A 69 3.80 -1.31 -9.01
C ASP A 69 2.68 -2.34 -8.99
N SER A 70 1.61 -2.08 -9.74
CA SER A 70 0.46 -2.98 -9.86
C SER A 70 0.40 -3.75 -11.17
N ILE A 71 1.07 -3.27 -12.21
CA ILE A 71 1.03 -3.83 -13.56
C ILE A 71 2.15 -4.85 -13.73
N MET A 72 1.79 -6.09 -14.06
CA MET A 72 2.73 -7.20 -14.27
C MET A 72 3.72 -7.45 -13.11
N THR A 73 3.36 -7.01 -11.91
CA THR A 73 4.16 -7.21 -10.70
C THR A 73 4.27 -8.68 -10.36
N THR A 74 5.51 -9.11 -10.17
CA THR A 74 5.85 -10.43 -9.63
C THR A 74 6.33 -10.28 -8.19
N ARG A 75 6.39 -11.40 -7.45
CA ARG A 75 6.93 -11.40 -6.08
C ARG A 75 8.35 -10.83 -6.04
N ALA A 76 9.18 -11.16 -7.03
CA ALA A 76 10.56 -10.69 -7.11
C ALA A 76 10.65 -9.18 -7.35
N ILE A 77 9.78 -8.63 -8.21
CA ILE A 77 9.69 -7.18 -8.45
C ILE A 77 9.26 -6.47 -7.16
N LEU A 78 8.21 -6.97 -6.51
CA LEU A 78 7.69 -6.40 -5.27
C LEU A 78 8.76 -6.37 -4.16
N VAL A 79 9.49 -7.47 -3.96
CA VAL A 79 10.55 -7.54 -2.94
C VAL A 79 11.66 -6.52 -3.22
N ARG A 80 12.04 -6.33 -4.49
CA ARG A 80 13.02 -5.28 -4.86
C ARG A 80 12.51 -3.89 -4.50
N GLN A 81 11.27 -3.57 -4.84
CA GLN A 81 10.68 -2.26 -4.52
C GLN A 81 10.55 -2.03 -3.01
N MET A 82 10.22 -3.06 -2.23
CA MET A 82 10.20 -2.99 -0.77
C MET A 82 11.59 -2.65 -0.20
N LEU A 83 12.65 -3.30 -0.69
CA LEU A 83 14.02 -3.04 -0.26
C LEU A 83 14.47 -1.62 -0.62
N GLU A 84 14.23 -1.19 -1.86
CA GLU A 84 14.54 0.17 -2.32
C GLU A 84 13.80 1.24 -1.51
N THR A 85 12.56 0.96 -1.07
CA THR A 85 11.76 1.89 -0.26
C THR A 85 12.24 1.99 1.19
N VAL A 86 12.83 0.93 1.74
CA VAL A 86 13.36 0.91 3.12
C VAL A 86 14.77 1.52 3.18
N ASP A 87 15.56 1.37 2.12
CA ASP A 87 16.95 1.85 2.03
C ASP A 87 17.05 3.35 1.73
N ASP A 88 16.01 3.94 1.11
CA ASP A 88 15.93 5.39 0.88
C ASP A 88 15.81 6.13 2.23
N ASP A 89 16.94 6.65 2.71
CA ASP A 89 17.04 7.70 3.73
C ASP A 89 16.20 8.90 3.25
N LEU A 90 14.92 8.92 3.65
CA LEU A 90 13.87 9.92 3.39
C LEU A 90 14.18 10.88 2.23
N GLN A 91 14.22 10.37 1.00
CA GLN A 91 14.17 11.27 -0.15
C GLN A 91 12.83 12.03 -0.07
N PRO A 92 12.82 13.37 -0.09
CA PRO A 92 11.59 14.13 -0.03
C PRO A 92 10.65 13.64 -1.13
N VAL A 93 9.40 13.37 -0.74
CA VAL A 93 8.28 12.89 -1.56
C VAL A 93 8.20 13.58 -2.94
N GLU A 94 8.68 14.82 -3.02
CA GLU A 94 8.80 15.65 -4.22
C GLU A 94 9.59 15.00 -5.38
N LYS A 95 10.60 14.16 -5.12
CA LYS A 95 11.41 13.57 -6.21
C LYS A 95 10.65 12.50 -7.01
N ARG A 96 9.66 11.83 -6.42
CA ARG A 96 8.81 10.85 -7.13
C ARG A 96 7.76 11.54 -8.00
N LEU A 97 7.34 12.75 -7.63
CA LEU A 97 6.44 13.59 -8.43
C LEU A 97 7.16 14.19 -9.67
N GLY A 98 8.47 14.42 -9.59
CA GLY A 98 9.26 15.08 -10.65
C GLY A 98 9.53 14.28 -11.94
N CYS A 99 9.13 13.00 -12.01
CA CYS A 99 9.33 12.21 -13.23
C CYS A 99 8.18 12.37 -14.26
N HIS A 100 7.03 12.94 -13.87
CA HIS A 100 5.86 13.03 -14.77
C HIS A 100 5.54 14.44 -15.30
N GLN A 101 6.31 15.47 -14.92
CA GLN A 101 6.12 16.84 -15.43
C GLN A 101 7.14 17.30 -16.49
N ARG A 102 8.10 16.46 -16.88
CA ARG A 102 9.09 16.81 -17.91
C ARG A 102 8.76 16.11 -19.23
N ASN A 103 7.79 16.65 -19.96
CA ASN A 103 7.65 16.56 -21.43
C ASN A 103 6.42 17.35 -21.93
N ILE A 104 6.37 18.65 -21.60
CA ILE A 104 5.59 19.62 -22.38
C ILE A 104 6.49 20.84 -22.60
N THR A 105 7.36 20.75 -23.60
CA THR A 105 7.89 21.91 -24.35
C THR A 105 8.16 21.43 -25.75
#